data_AF-A0A0K1F2G1-F1
#
_entry.id   AF-A0A0K1F2G1-F1
#
_cell.length_a   1.000
_cell.length_b   1.000
_cell.length_c   1.000
_cell.angle_alpha   90.00
_cell.angle_beta   90.00
_cell.angle_gamma   90.00
#
_symmetry.space_group_name_H-M   'P 1'
#
loop_
_entity.id
_entity.type
_entity.pdbx_description
1 polymer ?
#
loop_
_entity_poly.entity_id
_entity_poly.type
_entity_poly.pdbx_seq_one_letter_code
_entity_poly.pdbx_strand_id
1 'polypeptide(L)'
;MNNDPFKEYIKESEPNKRVKGYAWHTAIGLQAVDGLETSEYLAHTAARNIEGEISFDEVSALLQAYYKENPARDAGDRTEEADKVSARIAALLSERAFSFTPNEYLSIHRSLFAGIFSHAGCIRGYNITKKEWVLNGATVLYGSATELQATLNYDLSEERKFSYKNLSMSEVIHHLAIFISRLWQIHVFSEGNTRTTAVFFIKYLRTLGFDVTNDIFAENAWYFRNSLVRANYNDLKNGIHETTEFLELFLRNLLLNENHPLHNRTLHISGTFKAAKTPDIKTSKPDIEALEANIETVFQSKTVSHILKLRNAFPDQTIFGRSDVMGVIGIKPSRASDLLKKMVEHGVIERVPGHGKGKYRFR
;
A
#
# COMPACT_ATOMS: atom_id res chain seq x y z
N MET A 1 -33.88 24.16 -33.49
CA MET A 1 -32.78 23.24 -33.14
C MET A 1 -33.20 22.53 -31.87
N ASN A 2 -33.52 21.24 -31.96
CA ASN A 2 -33.92 20.42 -30.81
C ASN A 2 -32.64 19.92 -30.13
N ASN A 3 -32.04 20.76 -29.28
CA ASN A 3 -30.92 20.34 -28.45
C ASN A 3 -31.52 19.56 -27.28
N ASP A 4 -31.57 18.24 -27.46
CA ASP A 4 -31.89 17.31 -26.38
C ASP A 4 -30.85 17.48 -25.25
N PRO A 5 -31.24 18.02 -24.08
CA PRO A 5 -30.32 18.25 -22.97
C PRO A 5 -29.82 16.94 -22.33
N PHE A 6 -30.33 15.78 -22.74
CA PHE A 6 -29.92 14.46 -22.27
C PHE A 6 -28.96 13.74 -23.23
N LYS A 7 -28.52 14.39 -24.33
CA LYS A 7 -27.53 13.81 -25.24
C LYS A 7 -26.10 13.69 -24.65
N GLU A 8 -25.87 14.30 -23.49
CA GLU A 8 -24.58 14.33 -22.78
C GLU A 8 -24.36 13.12 -21.85
N TYR A 9 -25.37 12.25 -21.64
CA TYR A 9 -25.19 11.01 -20.88
C TYR A 9 -24.51 9.95 -21.76
N ILE A 10 -23.18 9.91 -21.71
CA ILE A 10 -22.36 8.92 -22.40
C ILE A 10 -22.31 7.65 -21.55
N LYS A 11 -22.75 6.51 -22.11
CA LYS A 11 -22.53 5.19 -21.49
C LYS A 11 -21.02 4.99 -21.31
N GLU A 12 -20.60 4.58 -20.12
CA GLU A 12 -19.20 4.34 -19.83
C GLU A 12 -18.59 3.35 -20.83
N SER A 13 -17.44 3.73 -21.40
CA SER A 13 -16.63 2.91 -22.30
C SER A 13 -15.35 2.47 -21.59
N GLU A 14 -14.69 1.44 -22.10
CA GLU A 14 -13.46 0.93 -21.49
C GLU A 14 -12.37 2.01 -21.40
N PRO A 15 -11.58 2.02 -20.30
CA PRO A 15 -10.59 3.04 -20.10
C PRO A 15 -9.35 2.83 -21.00
N ASN A 16 -8.47 3.83 -21.01
CA ASN A 16 -7.23 3.78 -21.79
C ASN A 16 -6.23 2.73 -21.26
N LYS A 17 -5.20 2.43 -22.07
CA LYS A 17 -4.17 1.42 -21.78
C LYS A 17 -3.48 1.62 -20.43
N ARG A 18 -3.20 2.87 -20.03
CA ARG A 18 -2.53 3.17 -18.74
C ARG A 18 -3.38 2.76 -17.55
N VAL A 19 -4.67 3.11 -17.57
CA VAL A 19 -5.61 2.76 -16.49
C VAL A 19 -5.81 1.24 -16.43
N LYS A 20 -5.95 0.58 -17.59
CA LYS A 20 -6.03 -0.89 -17.65
C LYS A 20 -4.79 -1.56 -17.11
N GLY A 21 -3.60 -1.10 -17.52
CA GLY A 21 -2.32 -1.64 -17.04
C GLY A 21 -2.21 -1.55 -15.52
N TYR A 22 -2.55 -0.40 -14.95
CA TYR A 22 -2.59 -0.23 -13.50
C TYR A 22 -3.61 -1.15 -12.81
N ALA A 23 -4.84 -1.23 -13.34
CA ALA A 23 -5.89 -2.05 -12.78
C ALA A 23 -5.52 -3.55 -12.78
N TRP A 24 -4.93 -4.05 -13.87
CA TRP A 24 -4.43 -5.41 -13.97
C TRP A 24 -3.26 -5.69 -13.04
N HIS A 25 -2.27 -4.79 -12.97
CA HIS A 25 -1.13 -4.95 -12.09
C HIS A 25 -1.57 -5.05 -10.63
N THR A 26 -2.46 -4.15 -10.20
CA THR A 26 -3.07 -4.18 -8.86
C THR A 26 -3.85 -5.46 -8.61
N ALA A 27 -4.68 -5.86 -9.58
CA ALA A 27 -5.53 -7.04 -9.46
C ALA A 27 -4.75 -8.34 -9.28
N ILE A 28 -3.67 -8.51 -10.05
CA ILE A 28 -2.78 -9.68 -9.96
C ILE A 28 -2.02 -9.66 -8.63
N GLY A 29 -1.42 -8.53 -8.26
CA GLY A 29 -0.65 -8.44 -7.02
C GLY A 29 -1.50 -8.66 -5.75
N LEU A 30 -2.77 -8.26 -5.77
CA LEU A 30 -3.70 -8.51 -4.65
C LEU A 30 -3.96 -9.99 -4.37
N GLN A 31 -3.65 -10.92 -5.30
CA GLN A 31 -3.81 -12.36 -5.05
C GLN A 31 -2.79 -12.89 -4.03
N ALA A 32 -1.62 -12.23 -3.92
CA ALA A 32 -0.58 -12.59 -2.95
C ALA A 32 -1.03 -12.47 -1.48
N VAL A 33 -2.12 -11.74 -1.21
CA VAL A 33 -2.76 -11.66 0.12
C VAL A 33 -3.09 -13.05 0.69
N ASP A 34 -3.54 -13.95 -0.16
CA ASP A 34 -3.90 -15.32 0.20
C ASP A 34 -2.83 -16.32 -0.27
N GLY A 35 -1.65 -15.84 -0.67
CA GLY A 35 -0.56 -16.67 -1.18
C GLY A 35 -0.86 -17.32 -2.53
N LEU A 36 -1.78 -16.73 -3.31
CA LEU A 36 -2.19 -17.25 -4.60
C LEU A 36 -1.32 -16.67 -5.72
N GLU A 37 -1.08 -17.49 -6.75
CA GLU A 37 -0.39 -17.10 -7.98
C GLU A 37 -1.35 -17.21 -9.16
N THR A 38 -1.22 -16.29 -10.11
CA THR A 38 -2.01 -16.29 -11.35
C THR A 38 -1.33 -17.12 -12.44
N SER A 39 -2.11 -17.64 -13.38
CA SER A 39 -1.57 -18.43 -14.49
C SER A 39 -0.89 -17.58 -15.58
N GLU A 40 -0.04 -18.23 -16.39
CA GLU A 40 0.48 -17.64 -17.63
C GLU A 40 -0.66 -17.30 -18.62
N TYR A 41 -1.74 -18.08 -18.61
CA TYR A 41 -2.91 -17.82 -19.46
C TYR A 41 -3.58 -16.49 -19.10
N LEU A 42 -3.70 -16.18 -17.81
CA LEU A 42 -4.16 -14.87 -17.37
C LEU A 42 -3.21 -13.78 -17.81
N ALA A 43 -1.89 -13.95 -17.64
CA ALA A 43 -0.91 -12.93 -18.02
C ALA A 43 -1.03 -12.55 -19.51
N HIS A 44 -1.15 -13.55 -20.40
CA HIS A 44 -1.38 -13.33 -21.82
C HIS A 44 -2.74 -12.65 -22.09
N THR A 45 -3.80 -13.10 -21.42
CA THR A 45 -5.14 -12.54 -21.57
C THR A 45 -5.23 -11.08 -21.09
N ALA A 46 -4.57 -10.77 -19.98
CA ALA A 46 -4.46 -9.41 -19.44
C ALA A 46 -3.72 -8.48 -20.40
N ALA A 47 -2.60 -8.93 -20.98
CA ALA A 47 -1.85 -8.16 -21.97
C ALA A 47 -2.73 -7.77 -23.17
N ARG A 48 -3.49 -8.71 -23.73
CA ARG A 48 -4.44 -8.45 -24.82
C ARG A 48 -5.52 -7.44 -24.44
N ASN A 49 -6.04 -7.52 -23.21
CA ASN A 49 -7.03 -6.54 -22.73
C ASN A 49 -6.42 -5.15 -22.55
N ILE A 50 -5.20 -5.05 -22.00
CA ILE A 50 -4.46 -3.79 -21.85
C ILE A 50 -4.21 -3.14 -23.21
N GLU A 51 -3.84 -3.93 -24.22
CA GLU A 51 -3.63 -3.46 -25.59
C GLU A 51 -4.92 -3.05 -26.31
N GLY A 52 -6.09 -3.41 -25.75
CA GLY A 52 -7.40 -3.12 -26.31
C GLY A 52 -7.84 -4.09 -27.39
N GLU A 53 -7.20 -5.26 -27.48
CA GLU A 53 -7.55 -6.33 -28.43
C GLU A 53 -8.83 -7.07 -28.03
N ILE A 54 -9.09 -7.16 -26.73
CA ILE A 54 -10.27 -7.80 -26.14
C ILE A 54 -10.82 -6.94 -25.00
N SER A 55 -12.13 -6.98 -24.83
CA SER A 55 -12.87 -6.36 -23.72
C SER A 55 -12.80 -7.19 -22.43
N PHE A 56 -13.17 -6.61 -21.29
CA PHE A 56 -13.29 -7.34 -20.03
C PHE A 56 -14.34 -8.46 -20.09
N ASP A 57 -15.42 -8.28 -20.85
CA ASP A 57 -16.43 -9.31 -21.07
C ASP A 57 -15.84 -10.51 -21.83
N GLU A 58 -15.02 -10.25 -22.85
CA GLU A 58 -14.30 -11.29 -23.58
C GLU A 58 -13.25 -11.98 -22.72
N VAL A 59 -12.52 -11.25 -21.87
CA VAL A 59 -11.60 -11.84 -20.86
C VAL A 59 -12.36 -12.82 -19.96
N SER A 60 -13.51 -12.41 -19.43
CA SER A 60 -14.35 -13.23 -18.56
C SER A 60 -14.81 -14.51 -19.28
N ALA A 61 -15.28 -14.39 -20.52
CA ALA A 61 -15.68 -15.53 -21.34
C ALA A 61 -14.52 -16.50 -21.63
N LEU A 62 -13.34 -15.96 -21.97
CA LEU A 62 -12.13 -16.74 -22.22
C LEU A 62 -11.64 -17.50 -20.99
N LEU A 63 -11.65 -16.87 -19.80
CA LEU A 63 -11.30 -17.55 -18.55
C LEU A 63 -12.34 -18.62 -18.18
N GLN A 64 -13.62 -18.35 -18.39
CA GLN A 64 -14.67 -19.32 -18.13
C GLN A 64 -14.55 -20.55 -19.03
N ALA A 65 -14.25 -20.37 -20.31
CA ALA A 65 -14.01 -21.47 -21.24
C ALA A 65 -12.73 -22.25 -20.89
N TYR A 66 -11.63 -21.54 -20.62
CA TYR A 66 -10.36 -22.15 -20.25
C TYR A 66 -10.47 -23.08 -19.04
N TYR A 67 -11.09 -22.63 -17.95
CA TYR A 67 -11.24 -23.44 -16.74
C TYR A 67 -12.33 -24.52 -16.84
N LYS A 68 -13.26 -24.40 -17.79
CA LYS A 68 -14.18 -25.49 -18.13
C LYS A 68 -13.46 -26.65 -18.81
N GLU A 69 -12.50 -26.34 -19.67
CA GLU A 69 -11.69 -27.34 -20.39
C GLU A 69 -10.49 -27.84 -19.57
N ASN A 70 -10.01 -27.01 -18.64
CA ASN A 70 -8.86 -27.28 -17.78
C ASN A 70 -9.26 -27.15 -16.30
N PRO A 71 -10.13 -28.03 -15.79
CA PRO A 71 -10.52 -27.99 -14.39
C PRO A 71 -9.33 -28.25 -13.47
N ALA A 72 -9.39 -27.70 -12.25
CA ALA A 72 -8.38 -27.90 -11.22
C ALA A 72 -8.11 -29.40 -10.99
N ARG A 73 -6.82 -29.74 -10.88
CA ARG A 73 -6.38 -31.14 -10.72
C ARG A 73 -6.54 -31.64 -9.29
N ASP A 74 -6.51 -30.74 -8.33
CA ASP A 74 -6.69 -31.00 -6.92
C ASP A 74 -7.46 -29.86 -6.23
N ALA A 75 -8.03 -30.14 -5.07
CA ALA A 75 -8.85 -29.18 -4.33
C ALA A 75 -8.04 -28.01 -3.71
N GLY A 76 -6.70 -28.10 -3.68
CA GLY A 76 -5.81 -27.05 -3.22
C GLY A 76 -5.41 -26.06 -4.31
N ASP A 77 -5.55 -26.45 -5.59
CA ASP A 77 -5.31 -25.58 -6.73
C ASP A 77 -6.37 -24.47 -6.82
N ARG A 78 -5.98 -23.27 -6.40
CA ARG A 78 -6.79 -22.06 -6.40
C ARG A 78 -6.41 -21.09 -7.52
N THR A 79 -5.72 -21.57 -8.56
CA THR A 79 -5.31 -20.74 -9.71
C THR A 79 -6.53 -20.16 -10.44
N GLU A 80 -7.62 -20.95 -10.58
CA GLU A 80 -8.89 -20.47 -11.15
C GLU A 80 -9.45 -19.27 -10.40
N GLU A 81 -9.43 -19.33 -9.08
CA GLU A 81 -9.84 -18.21 -8.25
C GLU A 81 -8.93 -17.00 -8.49
N ALA A 82 -7.61 -17.18 -8.43
CA ALA A 82 -6.66 -16.09 -8.61
C ALA A 82 -6.88 -15.37 -9.94
N ASP A 83 -7.07 -16.12 -11.02
CA ASP A 83 -7.26 -15.60 -12.37
C ASP A 83 -8.60 -14.87 -12.53
N LYS A 84 -9.70 -15.54 -12.18
CA LYS A 84 -11.04 -14.96 -12.33
C LYS A 84 -11.22 -13.74 -11.43
N VAL A 85 -10.74 -13.82 -10.18
CA VAL A 85 -10.82 -12.69 -9.24
C VAL A 85 -9.94 -11.55 -9.73
N SER A 86 -8.75 -11.79 -10.27
CA SER A 86 -7.91 -10.73 -10.85
C SER A 86 -8.63 -10.01 -12.01
N ALA A 87 -9.22 -10.75 -12.96
CA ALA A 87 -9.97 -10.14 -14.04
C ALA A 87 -11.14 -9.26 -13.53
N ARG A 88 -11.85 -9.73 -12.49
CA ARG A 88 -12.97 -9.01 -11.87
C ARG A 88 -12.52 -7.78 -11.09
N ILE A 89 -11.39 -7.84 -10.38
CA ILE A 89 -10.78 -6.67 -9.73
C ILE A 89 -10.39 -5.65 -10.81
N ALA A 90 -9.71 -6.06 -11.88
CA ALA A 90 -9.28 -5.17 -12.94
C ALA A 90 -10.45 -4.46 -13.63
N ALA A 91 -11.56 -5.18 -13.86
CA ALA A 91 -12.80 -4.61 -14.37
C ALA A 91 -13.41 -3.59 -13.40
N LEU A 92 -13.60 -3.94 -12.12
CA LEU A 92 -14.18 -3.04 -11.11
C LEU A 92 -13.33 -1.78 -10.86
N LEU A 93 -12.00 -1.90 -10.92
CA LEU A 93 -11.08 -0.77 -10.82
C LEU A 93 -11.03 0.07 -12.10
N SER A 94 -11.52 -0.46 -13.22
CA SER A 94 -11.65 0.27 -14.49
C SER A 94 -12.95 1.07 -14.58
N GLU A 95 -13.97 0.69 -13.80
CA GLU A 95 -15.26 1.39 -13.69
C GLU A 95 -15.16 2.70 -12.88
N ARG A 96 -15.82 3.75 -13.38
CA ARG A 96 -15.97 5.05 -12.71
C ARG A 96 -17.12 5.05 -11.71
N ALA A 97 -18.15 4.23 -11.93
CA ALA A 97 -19.26 4.10 -11.00
C ALA A 97 -18.77 3.57 -9.65
N PHE A 98 -19.26 4.18 -8.57
CA PHE A 98 -19.03 3.75 -7.19
C PHE A 98 -20.06 4.40 -6.26
N SER A 99 -20.56 3.64 -5.30
CA SER A 99 -21.41 4.15 -4.24
C SER A 99 -20.80 3.85 -2.88
N PHE A 100 -20.49 4.85 -2.06
CA PHE A 100 -19.96 4.63 -0.71
C PHE A 100 -21.08 4.14 0.24
N THR A 101 -21.40 2.84 0.17
CA THR A 101 -22.50 2.22 0.92
C THR A 101 -22.18 0.79 1.36
N PRO A 102 -22.84 0.26 2.40
CA PRO A 102 -22.72 -1.15 2.79
C PRO A 102 -23.07 -2.12 1.65
N ASN A 103 -24.09 -1.79 0.85
CA ASN A 103 -24.51 -2.63 -0.27
C ASN A 103 -23.44 -2.70 -1.37
N GLU A 104 -22.74 -1.59 -1.64
CA GLU A 104 -21.61 -1.60 -2.58
C GLU A 104 -20.50 -2.52 -2.07
N TYR A 105 -20.18 -2.47 -0.78
CA TYR A 105 -19.17 -3.34 -0.17
C TYR A 105 -19.51 -4.83 -0.34
N LEU A 106 -20.77 -5.21 -0.08
CA LEU A 106 -21.26 -6.57 -0.31
C LEU A 106 -21.30 -6.93 -1.81
N SER A 107 -21.64 -5.96 -2.67
CA SER A 107 -21.71 -6.14 -4.12
C SER A 107 -20.33 -6.37 -4.74
N ILE A 108 -19.30 -5.62 -4.30
CA ILE A 108 -17.91 -5.86 -4.71
C ILE A 108 -17.53 -7.30 -4.39
N HIS A 109 -17.75 -7.77 -3.16
CA HIS A 109 -17.46 -9.16 -2.82
C HIS A 109 -18.24 -10.15 -3.70
N ARG A 110 -19.52 -9.89 -3.97
CA ARG A 110 -20.32 -10.72 -4.88
C ARG A 110 -19.67 -10.79 -6.26
N SER A 111 -19.34 -9.63 -6.84
CA SER A 111 -18.74 -9.52 -8.17
C SER A 111 -17.39 -10.22 -8.23
N LEU A 112 -16.54 -10.08 -7.21
CA LEU A 112 -15.24 -10.73 -7.15
C LEU A 112 -15.36 -12.26 -7.09
N PHE A 113 -16.27 -12.79 -6.28
CA PHE A 113 -16.26 -14.20 -5.90
C PHE A 113 -17.45 -15.02 -6.44
N ALA A 114 -18.32 -14.45 -7.28
CA ALA A 114 -19.44 -15.17 -7.89
C ALA A 114 -18.96 -16.44 -8.62
N GLY A 115 -19.57 -17.58 -8.30
CA GLY A 115 -19.20 -18.88 -8.86
C GLY A 115 -17.87 -19.46 -8.35
N ILE A 116 -17.12 -18.72 -7.52
CA ILE A 116 -15.95 -19.22 -6.78
C ILE A 116 -16.37 -19.63 -5.37
N PHE A 117 -17.07 -18.73 -4.67
CA PHE A 117 -17.64 -18.99 -3.36
C PHE A 117 -19.15 -19.08 -3.44
N SER A 118 -19.73 -20.11 -2.82
CA SER A 118 -21.19 -20.26 -2.71
C SER A 118 -21.86 -19.14 -1.91
N HIS A 119 -21.09 -18.45 -1.06
CA HIS A 119 -21.53 -17.37 -0.18
C HIS A 119 -21.09 -15.98 -0.68
N ALA A 120 -20.77 -15.83 -1.97
CA ALA A 120 -20.29 -14.56 -2.51
C ALA A 120 -21.28 -13.41 -2.27
N GLY A 121 -20.83 -12.40 -1.51
CA GLY A 121 -21.62 -11.22 -1.16
C GLY A 121 -22.56 -11.41 0.02
N CYS A 122 -22.47 -12.56 0.71
CA CYS A 122 -23.26 -12.85 1.91
C CYS A 122 -22.46 -12.56 3.18
N ILE A 123 -23.12 -11.92 4.15
CA ILE A 123 -22.57 -11.78 5.50
C ILE A 123 -22.55 -13.15 6.18
N ARG A 124 -21.44 -13.49 6.84
CA ARG A 124 -21.30 -14.78 7.54
C ARG A 124 -22.27 -14.88 8.73
N GLY A 125 -22.85 -16.06 8.92
CA GLY A 125 -23.77 -16.35 10.04
C GLY A 125 -23.11 -16.93 11.29
N TYR A 126 -21.78 -16.92 11.39
CA TYR A 126 -21.02 -17.57 12.46
C TYR A 126 -19.75 -16.80 12.82
N ASN A 127 -19.23 -17.00 14.03
CA ASN A 127 -18.00 -16.38 14.50
C ASN A 127 -16.77 -17.10 13.96
N ILE A 128 -15.69 -16.35 13.75
CA ILE A 128 -14.44 -16.87 13.18
C ILE A 128 -13.25 -16.52 14.07
N THR A 129 -12.20 -17.32 13.95
CA THR A 129 -10.86 -17.00 14.42
C THR A 129 -9.88 -17.33 13.31
N LYS A 130 -8.79 -16.57 13.21
CA LYS A 130 -7.76 -16.81 12.20
C LYS A 130 -6.39 -16.68 12.87
N LYS A 131 -5.56 -17.70 12.73
CA LYS A 131 -4.19 -17.64 13.23
C LYS A 131 -3.38 -16.70 12.35
N GLU A 132 -2.76 -15.73 12.99
CA GLU A 132 -2.02 -14.67 12.32
C GLU A 132 -0.52 -14.87 12.50
N TRP A 133 0.21 -15.09 11.41
CA TRP A 133 1.67 -15.24 11.46
C TRP A 133 2.33 -14.05 12.16
N VAL A 134 1.93 -12.84 11.79
CA VAL A 134 2.45 -11.59 12.36
C VAL A 134 2.19 -11.46 13.87
N LEU A 135 1.26 -12.25 14.41
CA LEU A 135 0.89 -12.30 15.82
C LEU A 135 1.32 -13.61 16.52
N ASN A 136 2.33 -14.33 16.04
CA ASN A 136 2.74 -15.63 16.58
C ASN A 136 1.59 -16.66 16.65
N GLY A 137 0.66 -16.60 15.69
CA GLY A 137 -0.50 -17.50 15.64
C GLY A 137 -1.67 -17.08 16.52
N ALA A 138 -1.60 -15.94 17.23
CA ALA A 138 -2.78 -15.34 17.86
C ALA A 138 -3.80 -14.86 16.80
N THR A 139 -5.01 -14.51 17.24
CA THR A 139 -6.09 -14.04 16.36
C THR A 139 -6.48 -12.61 16.73
N VAL A 140 -6.86 -11.84 15.72
CA VAL A 140 -7.64 -10.61 15.90
C VAL A 140 -9.04 -10.99 16.42
N LEU A 141 -9.65 -10.10 17.19
CA LEU A 141 -11.07 -10.20 17.55
C LEU A 141 -11.91 -9.63 16.40
N TYR A 142 -12.51 -10.53 15.64
CA TYR A 142 -13.42 -10.17 14.54
C TYR A 142 -14.84 -9.91 15.05
N GLY A 143 -15.65 -9.20 14.25
CA GLY A 143 -17.03 -8.87 14.62
C GLY A 143 -17.90 -10.10 14.95
N SER A 144 -18.78 -9.97 15.95
CA SER A 144 -19.78 -11.00 16.26
C SER A 144 -20.75 -11.17 15.10
N ALA A 145 -21.04 -12.42 14.72
CA ALA A 145 -21.96 -12.74 13.63
C ALA A 145 -23.34 -12.06 13.75
N THR A 146 -23.83 -11.87 14.98
CA THR A 146 -25.13 -11.23 15.24
C THR A 146 -25.13 -9.73 14.94
N GLU A 147 -23.96 -9.09 14.95
CA GLU A 147 -23.80 -7.63 14.85
C GLU A 147 -23.26 -7.16 13.50
N LEU A 148 -22.73 -8.05 12.65
CA LEU A 148 -21.96 -7.68 11.46
C LEU A 148 -22.65 -6.65 10.56
N GLN A 149 -23.95 -6.84 10.30
CA GLN A 149 -24.71 -5.91 9.47
C GLN A 149 -24.84 -4.53 10.13
N ALA A 150 -25.08 -4.50 11.44
CA ALA A 150 -25.22 -3.26 12.20
C ALA A 150 -23.87 -2.53 12.30
N THR A 151 -22.77 -3.25 12.58
CA THR A 151 -21.42 -2.68 12.63
C THR A 151 -20.98 -2.14 11.27
N LEU A 152 -21.21 -2.89 10.17
CA LEU A 152 -20.89 -2.42 8.82
C LEU A 152 -21.65 -1.13 8.46
N ASN A 153 -22.94 -1.08 8.79
CA ASN A 153 -23.75 0.11 8.56
C ASN A 153 -23.27 1.29 9.40
N TYR A 154 -22.95 1.06 10.67
CA TYR A 154 -22.47 2.08 11.59
C TYR A 154 -21.14 2.69 11.09
N ASP A 155 -20.11 1.88 10.87
CA ASP A 155 -18.77 2.35 10.48
C ASP A 155 -18.79 3.15 9.17
N LEU A 156 -19.50 2.65 8.14
CA LEU A 156 -19.65 3.38 6.88
C LEU A 156 -20.49 4.65 7.03
N SER A 157 -21.46 4.68 7.94
CA SER A 157 -22.23 5.90 8.21
C SER A 157 -21.42 6.96 8.93
N GLU A 158 -20.52 6.57 9.84
CA GLU A 158 -19.63 7.49 10.55
C GLU A 158 -18.60 8.08 9.59
N GLU A 159 -18.00 7.27 8.72
CA GLU A 159 -17.08 7.77 7.69
C GLU A 159 -17.77 8.74 6.72
N ARG A 160 -19.01 8.45 6.31
CA ARG A 160 -19.77 9.34 5.44
C ARG A 160 -20.06 10.71 6.06
N LYS A 161 -20.15 10.79 7.39
CA LYS A 161 -20.35 12.06 8.14
C LYS A 161 -19.04 12.79 8.39
N PHE A 162 -17.90 12.11 8.26
CA PHE A 162 -16.59 12.69 8.53
C PHE A 162 -16.25 13.79 7.51
N SER A 163 -15.60 14.84 7.98
CA SER A 163 -15.17 15.97 7.15
C SER A 163 -13.66 16.04 7.11
N TYR A 164 -13.09 15.89 5.91
CA TYR A 164 -11.66 16.03 5.65
C TYR A 164 -11.18 17.50 5.59
N LYS A 165 -12.09 18.47 5.80
CA LYS A 165 -11.78 19.90 5.66
C LYS A 165 -10.82 20.36 6.76
N ASN A 166 -9.81 21.16 6.38
CA ASN A 166 -8.80 21.75 7.26
C ASN A 166 -7.88 20.74 7.97
N LEU A 167 -7.85 19.49 7.53
CA LEU A 167 -6.87 18.51 8.01
C LEU A 167 -5.57 18.62 7.22
N SER A 168 -4.46 18.43 7.92
CA SER A 168 -3.17 18.13 7.28
C SER A 168 -3.21 16.75 6.63
N MET A 169 -2.33 16.52 5.66
CA MET A 169 -2.27 15.24 4.98
C MET A 169 -1.92 14.07 5.92
N SER A 170 -1.12 14.32 6.97
CA SER A 170 -0.84 13.31 7.99
C SER A 170 -2.09 12.93 8.79
N GLU A 171 -2.93 13.90 9.15
CA GLU A 171 -4.21 13.64 9.83
C GLU A 171 -5.19 12.89 8.92
N VAL A 172 -5.24 13.25 7.63
CA VAL A 172 -6.03 12.52 6.62
C VAL A 172 -5.57 11.06 6.53
N ILE A 173 -4.26 10.81 6.44
CA ILE A 173 -3.70 9.45 6.36
C ILE A 173 -3.99 8.65 7.62
N HIS A 174 -3.81 9.25 8.80
CA HIS A 174 -4.12 8.61 10.08
C HIS A 174 -5.60 8.23 10.18
N HIS A 175 -6.50 9.14 9.81
CA HIS A 175 -7.94 8.88 9.79
C HIS A 175 -8.30 7.74 8.82
N LEU A 176 -7.78 7.79 7.59
CA LEU A 176 -7.98 6.74 6.59
C LEU A 176 -7.46 5.38 7.08
N ALA A 177 -6.31 5.35 7.77
CA ALA A 177 -5.75 4.14 8.36
C ALA A 177 -6.70 3.53 9.40
N ILE A 178 -7.26 4.36 10.30
CA ILE A 178 -8.25 3.92 11.29
C ILE A 178 -9.53 3.41 10.61
N PHE A 179 -10.05 4.17 9.65
CA PHE A 179 -11.28 3.80 8.95
C PHE A 179 -11.14 2.43 8.27
N ILE A 180 -10.08 2.24 7.48
CA ILE A 180 -9.93 1.00 6.72
C ILE A 180 -9.55 -0.19 7.62
N SER A 181 -8.81 0.04 8.72
CA SER A 181 -8.51 -1.00 9.69
C SER A 181 -9.77 -1.50 10.38
N ARG A 182 -10.67 -0.60 10.79
CA ARG A 182 -11.95 -0.94 11.43
C ARG A 182 -12.88 -1.67 10.46
N LEU A 183 -13.04 -1.15 9.24
CA LEU A 183 -13.85 -1.82 8.20
C LEU A 183 -13.37 -3.26 7.94
N TRP A 184 -12.06 -3.47 7.89
CA TRP A 184 -11.48 -4.81 7.73
C TRP A 184 -11.70 -5.70 8.96
N GLN A 185 -11.62 -5.15 10.18
CA GLN A 185 -11.80 -5.88 11.44
C GLN A 185 -13.20 -6.46 11.60
N ILE A 186 -14.23 -5.81 11.04
CA ILE A 186 -15.60 -6.36 11.02
C ILE A 186 -15.58 -7.77 10.41
N HIS A 187 -14.78 -7.95 9.35
CA HIS A 187 -14.56 -9.24 8.69
C HIS A 187 -15.88 -9.93 8.34
N VAL A 188 -16.74 -9.21 7.61
CA VAL A 188 -18.15 -9.57 7.37
C VAL A 188 -18.34 -10.84 6.54
N PHE A 189 -17.36 -11.20 5.71
CA PHE A 189 -17.43 -12.37 4.85
C PHE A 189 -16.69 -13.57 5.48
N SER A 190 -17.01 -14.78 5.03
CA SER A 190 -16.28 -15.99 5.47
C SER A 190 -14.84 -16.02 4.92
N GLU A 191 -14.64 -15.52 3.70
CA GLU A 191 -13.35 -15.44 3.00
C GLU A 191 -13.34 -14.20 2.09
N GLY A 192 -12.18 -13.81 1.54
CA GLY A 192 -12.12 -12.71 0.56
C GLY A 192 -12.20 -11.28 1.14
N ASN A 193 -12.24 -11.13 2.47
CA ASN A 193 -12.37 -9.82 3.12
C ASN A 193 -11.30 -8.82 2.65
N THR A 194 -10.01 -9.17 2.73
CA THR A 194 -8.92 -8.23 2.40
C THR A 194 -8.95 -7.75 0.94
N ARG A 195 -9.22 -8.64 -0.03
CA ARG A 195 -9.30 -8.27 -1.45
C ARG A 195 -10.50 -7.33 -1.70
N THR A 196 -11.66 -7.63 -1.11
CA THR A 196 -12.83 -6.73 -1.15
C THR A 196 -12.53 -5.37 -0.49
N THR A 197 -11.90 -5.36 0.69
CA THR A 197 -11.49 -4.15 1.40
C THR A 197 -10.56 -3.28 0.56
N ALA A 198 -9.55 -3.87 -0.08
CA ALA A 198 -8.62 -3.13 -0.93
C ALA A 198 -9.33 -2.49 -2.13
N VAL A 199 -10.18 -3.24 -2.85
CA VAL A 199 -10.92 -2.70 -4.01
C VAL A 199 -11.88 -1.58 -3.61
N PHE A 200 -12.65 -1.79 -2.54
CA PHE A 200 -13.55 -0.76 -2.02
C PHE A 200 -12.76 0.51 -1.63
N PHE A 201 -11.62 0.35 -0.97
CA PHE A 201 -10.81 1.46 -0.52
C PHE A 201 -10.15 2.23 -1.68
N ILE A 202 -9.63 1.54 -2.70
CA ILE A 202 -9.10 2.20 -3.90
C ILE A 202 -10.19 3.05 -4.58
N LYS A 203 -11.41 2.48 -4.73
CA LYS A 203 -12.53 3.22 -5.32
C LYS A 203 -12.96 4.40 -4.43
N TYR A 204 -12.99 4.22 -3.11
CA TYR A 204 -13.29 5.28 -2.16
C TYR A 204 -12.26 6.42 -2.20
N LEU A 205 -10.97 6.12 -2.17
CA LEU A 205 -9.88 7.11 -2.28
C LEU A 205 -10.00 7.96 -3.55
N ARG A 206 -10.40 7.35 -4.67
CA ARG A 206 -10.65 8.09 -5.91
C ARG A 206 -11.81 9.09 -5.78
N THR A 207 -12.84 8.79 -4.98
CA THR A 207 -13.91 9.77 -4.70
C THR A 207 -13.44 10.96 -3.88
N LEU A 208 -12.38 10.77 -3.08
CA LEU A 208 -11.73 11.85 -2.34
C LEU A 208 -10.73 12.64 -3.22
N GLY A 209 -10.57 12.27 -4.49
CA GLY A 209 -9.70 12.97 -5.45
C GLY A 209 -8.27 12.43 -5.52
N PHE A 210 -7.95 11.33 -4.84
CA PHE A 210 -6.62 10.72 -4.95
C PHE A 210 -6.45 9.96 -6.28
N ASP A 211 -5.34 10.20 -6.96
CA ASP A 211 -4.90 9.39 -8.10
C ASP A 211 -4.11 8.17 -7.59
N VAL A 212 -4.85 7.11 -7.27
CA VAL A 212 -4.28 5.84 -6.82
C VAL A 212 -3.93 5.00 -8.05
N THR A 213 -2.89 5.40 -8.79
CA THR A 213 -2.35 4.70 -9.97
C THR A 213 -0.87 4.37 -9.85
N ASN A 214 -0.45 3.81 -8.71
CA ASN A 214 0.92 3.39 -8.43
C ASN A 214 1.01 1.95 -7.88
N ASP A 215 2.18 1.34 -8.00
CA ASP A 215 2.34 -0.11 -7.83
C ASP A 215 2.28 -0.60 -6.37
N ILE A 216 1.98 0.29 -5.40
CA ILE A 216 2.04 0.01 -3.96
C ILE A 216 1.13 -1.15 -3.55
N PHE A 217 -0.12 -1.21 -4.02
CA PHE A 217 -1.01 -2.35 -3.71
C PHE A 217 -0.52 -3.66 -4.32
N ALA A 218 -0.03 -3.62 -5.56
CA ALA A 218 0.39 -4.80 -6.30
C ALA A 218 1.63 -5.44 -5.65
N GLU A 219 2.61 -4.62 -5.30
CA GLU A 219 3.90 -5.07 -4.79
C GLU A 219 3.87 -5.39 -3.29
N ASN A 220 2.95 -4.79 -2.52
CA ASN A 220 2.96 -4.83 -1.06
C ASN A 220 1.64 -5.34 -0.46
N ALA A 221 0.88 -6.15 -1.19
CA ALA A 221 -0.42 -6.66 -0.76
C ALA A 221 -0.36 -7.42 0.58
N TRP A 222 0.69 -8.22 0.81
CA TRP A 222 0.89 -8.93 2.07
C TRP A 222 1.21 -7.98 3.23
N TYR A 223 1.96 -6.91 2.97
CA TYR A 223 2.26 -5.88 3.95
C TYR A 223 0.99 -5.12 4.34
N PHE A 224 0.19 -4.70 3.36
CA PHE A 224 -1.12 -4.08 3.61
C PHE A 224 -1.97 -4.96 4.53
N ARG A 225 -2.11 -6.23 4.19
CA ARG A 225 -2.85 -7.21 4.99
C ARG A 225 -2.32 -7.34 6.42
N ASN A 226 -1.01 -7.45 6.61
CA ASN A 226 -0.42 -7.60 7.94
C ASN A 226 -0.50 -6.29 8.75
N SER A 227 -0.50 -5.13 8.08
CA SER A 227 -0.67 -3.83 8.74
C SER A 227 -2.08 -3.68 9.31
N LEU A 228 -3.11 -4.16 8.60
CA LEU A 228 -4.50 -4.22 9.10
C LEU A 228 -4.62 -5.12 10.34
N VAL A 229 -3.90 -6.25 10.37
CA VAL A 229 -3.85 -7.13 11.54
C VAL A 229 -3.22 -6.39 12.74
N ARG A 230 -2.09 -5.71 12.53
CA ARG A 230 -1.41 -4.94 13.59
C ARG A 230 -2.20 -3.75 14.10
N ALA A 231 -3.03 -3.14 13.26
CA ALA A 231 -3.94 -2.07 13.65
C ALA A 231 -5.14 -2.52 14.47
N ASN A 232 -5.34 -3.83 14.67
CA ASN A 232 -6.55 -4.38 15.31
C ASN A 232 -6.23 -5.44 16.40
N TYR A 233 -5.01 -5.45 16.94
CA TYR A 233 -4.60 -6.45 17.93
C TYR A 233 -4.00 -5.82 19.17
N ASN A 234 -4.56 -6.16 20.34
CA ASN A 234 -4.04 -5.83 21.65
C ASN A 234 -3.75 -7.10 22.44
N ASP A 235 -2.62 -7.10 23.15
CA ASP A 235 -2.31 -8.03 24.22
C ASP A 235 -1.59 -7.25 25.32
N LEU A 236 -2.40 -6.57 26.13
CA LEU A 236 -1.93 -5.67 27.19
C LEU A 236 -1.06 -6.40 28.22
N LYS A 237 -1.33 -7.69 28.45
CA LYS A 237 -0.53 -8.51 29.37
C LYS A 237 0.92 -8.61 28.91
N ASN A 238 1.14 -8.67 27.60
CA ASN A 238 2.46 -8.74 26.98
C ASN A 238 2.94 -7.39 26.42
N GLY A 239 2.27 -6.28 26.76
CA GLY A 239 2.64 -4.93 26.32
C GLY A 239 2.49 -4.69 24.81
N ILE A 240 1.61 -5.45 24.15
CA ILE A 240 1.30 -5.28 22.72
C ILE A 240 0.05 -4.42 22.62
N HIS A 241 0.18 -3.32 21.89
CA HIS A 241 -0.91 -2.40 21.58
C HIS A 241 -1.18 -2.42 20.08
N GLU A 242 -2.44 -2.19 19.73
CA GLU A 242 -2.81 -1.91 18.35
C GLU A 242 -2.06 -0.67 17.84
N THR A 243 -1.69 -0.66 16.57
CA THR A 243 -0.99 0.48 15.96
C THR A 243 -1.28 0.59 14.48
N THR A 244 -1.61 1.80 14.05
CA THR A 244 -1.81 2.17 12.65
C THR A 244 -0.50 2.54 11.94
N GLU A 245 0.61 2.70 12.64
CA GLU A 245 1.88 3.21 12.09
C GLU A 245 2.31 2.48 10.81
N PHE A 246 2.19 1.15 10.78
CA PHE A 246 2.54 0.36 9.60
C PHE A 246 1.63 0.64 8.41
N LEU A 247 0.33 0.77 8.67
CA LEU A 247 -0.67 1.05 7.66
C LEU A 247 -0.52 2.50 7.16
N GLU A 248 -0.19 3.43 8.04
CA GLU A 248 0.15 4.80 7.67
C GLU A 248 1.36 4.83 6.73
N LEU A 249 2.46 4.11 7.02
CA LEU A 249 3.59 4.01 6.08
C LEU A 249 3.18 3.50 4.69
N PHE A 250 2.30 2.51 4.64
CA PHE A 250 1.73 2.02 3.38
C PHE A 250 0.93 3.12 2.66
N LEU A 251 0.04 3.81 3.38
CA LEU A 251 -0.78 4.90 2.82
C LEU A 251 0.04 6.12 2.41
N ARG A 252 1.13 6.40 3.11
CA ARG A 252 2.10 7.46 2.78
C ARG A 252 2.76 7.19 1.43
N ASN A 253 3.23 5.95 1.21
CA ASN A 253 3.75 5.55 -0.09
C ASN A 253 2.65 5.62 -1.17
N LEU A 254 1.45 5.11 -0.86
CA LEU A 254 0.31 5.05 -1.79
C LEU A 254 -0.18 6.45 -2.22
N LEU A 255 -0.34 7.37 -1.28
CA LEU A 255 -1.02 8.65 -1.53
C LEU A 255 -0.05 9.78 -1.83
N LEU A 256 1.17 9.73 -1.27
CA LEU A 256 2.16 10.81 -1.38
C LEU A 256 3.38 10.41 -2.22
N ASN A 257 3.39 9.21 -2.81
CA ASN A 257 4.52 8.66 -3.58
C ASN A 257 5.85 8.69 -2.81
N GLU A 258 5.75 8.47 -1.50
CA GLU A 258 6.93 8.28 -0.66
C GLU A 258 7.50 6.88 -0.81
N ASN A 259 8.74 6.70 -0.34
CA ASN A 259 9.51 5.47 -0.53
C ASN A 259 9.91 4.86 0.81
N HIS A 260 8.95 4.75 1.74
CA HIS A 260 9.19 4.06 3.00
C HIS A 260 9.36 2.55 2.76
N PRO A 261 10.33 1.90 3.42
CA PRO A 261 10.53 0.46 3.28
C PRO A 261 9.38 -0.33 3.91
N LEU A 262 8.72 -1.19 3.13
CA LEU A 262 7.56 -1.99 3.55
C LEU A 262 7.96 -3.46 3.73
N HIS A 263 8.51 -3.80 4.90
CA HIS A 263 8.97 -5.17 5.19
C HIS A 263 8.01 -5.93 6.12
N ASN A 264 7.38 -7.01 5.64
CA ASN A 264 6.47 -7.83 6.46
C ASN A 264 7.06 -8.29 7.80
N ARG A 265 8.38 -8.55 7.84
CA ARG A 265 9.09 -8.97 9.04
C ARG A 265 9.08 -7.93 10.16
N THR A 266 9.09 -6.64 9.84
CA THR A 266 9.09 -5.58 10.87
C THR A 266 7.76 -5.47 11.61
N LEU A 267 6.69 -5.99 11.02
CA LEU A 267 5.35 -6.03 11.62
C LEU A 267 5.21 -7.15 12.65
N HIS A 268 6.13 -8.10 12.72
CA HIS A 268 5.97 -9.26 13.59
C HIS A 268 6.10 -8.90 15.09
N ILE A 269 5.14 -9.32 15.92
CA ILE A 269 5.07 -8.91 17.35
C ILE A 269 6.23 -9.43 18.19
N SER A 270 6.87 -10.54 17.79
CA SER A 270 7.99 -11.12 18.56
C SER A 270 9.21 -10.18 18.66
N GLY A 271 9.29 -9.15 17.81
CA GLY A 271 10.44 -8.25 17.75
C GLY A 271 11.72 -8.89 17.21
N THR A 272 11.73 -10.20 16.95
CA THR A 272 12.89 -10.97 16.48
C THR A 272 13.45 -10.45 15.15
N PHE A 273 12.61 -9.79 14.36
CA PHE A 273 12.97 -9.28 13.04
C PHE A 273 12.93 -7.75 12.95
N LYS A 274 12.95 -7.03 14.09
CA LYS A 274 13.19 -5.59 14.05
C LYS A 274 14.56 -5.36 13.39
N ALA A 275 14.60 -4.53 12.35
CA ALA A 275 15.86 -3.92 11.91
C ALA A 275 16.51 -3.35 13.17
N ALA A 276 17.78 -3.69 13.39
CA ALA A 276 18.50 -3.47 14.64
C ALA A 276 18.05 -2.15 15.27
N LYS A 277 17.26 -2.25 16.36
CA LYS A 277 17.15 -1.14 17.27
C LYS A 277 18.59 -0.88 17.71
N THR A 278 19.11 0.30 17.38
CA THR A 278 20.22 0.86 18.13
C THR A 278 19.92 0.63 19.61
N PRO A 279 20.84 0.01 20.37
CA PRO A 279 20.62 -0.22 21.78
C PRO A 279 20.28 1.13 22.43
N ASP A 280 19.31 1.13 23.35
CA ASP A 280 19.10 2.22 24.29
C ASP A 280 20.40 2.43 25.07
N ILE A 281 21.30 3.25 24.53
CA ILE A 281 22.34 3.88 25.31
C ILE A 281 21.72 5.16 25.82
N LYS A 282 21.48 5.19 27.13
CA LYS A 282 21.27 6.41 27.91
C LYS A 282 22.46 7.35 27.69
N THR A 283 22.44 8.12 26.62
CA THR A 283 23.32 9.27 26.40
C THR A 283 22.61 10.21 25.45
N SER A 284 22.12 11.31 26.00
CA SER A 284 22.01 12.63 25.39
C SER A 284 21.82 12.64 23.86
N LYS A 285 20.57 12.77 23.39
CA LYS A 285 20.28 13.30 22.06
C LYS A 285 21.15 14.55 21.83
N PRO A 286 22.07 14.60 20.86
CA PRO A 286 22.50 15.87 20.30
C PRO A 286 21.46 16.29 19.26
N ASP A 287 21.12 17.57 19.26
CA ASP A 287 20.10 18.21 18.41
C ASP A 287 20.24 17.90 16.90
N ILE A 288 19.50 16.91 16.40
CA ILE A 288 19.37 16.65 14.95
C ILE A 288 18.47 17.73 14.30
N GLU A 289 17.41 18.15 15.00
CA GLU A 289 16.47 19.18 14.51
C GLU A 289 17.13 20.56 14.36
N ALA A 290 18.08 20.93 15.22
CA ALA A 290 18.79 22.20 15.12
C ALA A 290 19.80 22.24 13.96
N LEU A 291 20.32 21.08 13.52
CA LEU A 291 21.25 21.01 12.40
C LEU A 291 20.53 20.98 11.04
N GLU A 292 19.36 20.33 10.95
CA GLU A 292 18.51 20.34 9.76
C GLU A 292 18.02 21.76 9.45
N ALA A 293 17.58 22.52 10.47
CA ALA A 293 17.20 23.92 10.34
C ALA A 293 18.35 24.84 9.87
N ASN A 294 19.61 24.51 10.21
CA ASN A 294 20.79 25.28 9.79
C ASN A 294 21.23 24.96 8.34
N ILE A 295 20.92 23.78 7.81
CA ILE A 295 21.28 23.41 6.44
C ILE A 295 20.27 24.00 5.44
N GLU A 296 18.99 24.08 5.81
CA GLU A 296 17.92 24.65 4.97
C GLU A 296 18.05 26.16 4.74
N THR A 297 18.65 26.89 5.67
CA THR A 297 18.87 28.35 5.54
C THR A 297 20.04 28.72 4.62
N VAL A 298 20.93 27.77 4.32
CA VAL A 298 22.22 28.02 3.63
C VAL A 298 22.27 27.38 2.23
N PHE A 299 21.55 26.29 2.00
CA PHE A 299 21.60 25.53 0.76
C PHE A 299 20.27 25.52 0.02
N GLN A 300 20.30 25.56 -1.32
CA GLN A 300 19.11 25.35 -2.13
C GLN A 300 18.52 23.95 -1.88
N SER A 301 17.19 23.81 -1.93
CA SER A 301 16.45 22.57 -1.63
C SER A 301 17.03 21.30 -2.26
N LYS A 302 17.46 21.36 -3.52
CA LYS A 302 18.09 20.22 -4.21
C LYS A 302 19.44 19.82 -3.61
N THR A 303 20.21 20.80 -3.13
CA THR A 303 21.49 20.56 -2.45
C THR A 303 21.27 20.01 -1.04
N VAL A 304 20.24 20.50 -0.32
CA VAL A 304 19.81 19.95 0.98
C VAL A 304 19.46 18.46 0.83
N SER A 305 18.65 18.09 -0.17
CA SER A 305 18.30 16.69 -0.44
C SER A 305 19.54 15.82 -0.69
N HIS A 306 20.53 16.32 -1.44
CA HIS A 306 21.79 15.61 -1.64
C HIS A 306 22.59 15.45 -0.34
N ILE A 307 22.66 16.49 0.51
CA ILE A 307 23.37 16.45 1.78
C ILE A 307 22.72 15.44 2.73
N LEU A 308 21.39 15.41 2.81
CA LEU A 308 20.64 14.45 3.62
C LEU A 308 20.87 13.00 3.15
N LYS A 309 20.88 12.76 1.83
CA LYS A 309 21.23 11.44 1.26
C LYS A 309 22.65 11.02 1.64
N LEU A 310 23.61 11.93 1.58
CA LEU A 310 24.99 11.66 1.98
C LEU A 310 25.09 11.39 3.48
N ARG A 311 24.37 12.11 4.34
CA ARG A 311 24.35 11.91 5.79
C ARG A 311 23.78 10.54 6.16
N ASN A 312 22.71 10.13 5.49
CA ASN A 312 22.11 8.81 5.67
C ASN A 312 23.03 7.68 5.18
N ALA A 313 23.77 7.90 4.09
CA ALA A 313 24.72 6.93 3.55
C ALA A 313 26.03 6.84 4.37
N PHE A 314 26.41 7.93 5.05
CA PHE A 314 27.63 8.03 5.85
C PHE A 314 27.29 8.47 7.28
N PRO A 315 26.77 7.55 8.12
CA PRO A 315 26.45 7.85 9.51
C PRO A 315 27.71 8.24 10.31
N ASP A 316 27.52 8.85 11.48
CA ASP A 316 28.58 9.50 12.27
C ASP A 316 29.89 8.70 12.36
N GLN A 317 31.02 9.40 12.22
CA GLN A 317 32.40 8.87 12.12
C GLN A 317 32.77 8.16 10.82
N THR A 318 31.84 7.93 9.88
CA THR A 318 32.16 7.35 8.57
C THR A 318 32.97 8.33 7.72
N ILE A 319 34.15 7.88 7.26
CA ILE A 319 35.03 8.67 6.40
C ILE A 319 34.69 8.41 4.94
N PHE A 320 34.35 9.46 4.20
CA PHE A 320 34.01 9.39 2.79
C PHE A 320 34.84 10.36 1.94
N GLY A 321 34.94 10.08 0.65
CA GLY A 321 35.65 10.89 -0.33
C GLY A 321 34.79 11.19 -1.55
N ARG A 322 35.39 11.86 -2.52
CA ARG A 322 34.70 12.30 -3.75
C ARG A 322 34.06 11.15 -4.54
N SER A 323 34.73 10.00 -4.64
CA SER A 323 34.19 8.79 -5.30
C SER A 323 32.88 8.33 -4.66
N ASP A 324 32.83 8.39 -3.34
CA ASP A 324 31.73 7.85 -2.54
C ASP A 324 30.52 8.79 -2.66
N VAL A 325 30.76 10.10 -2.66
CA VAL A 325 29.73 11.11 -2.99
C VAL A 325 29.15 10.87 -4.38
N MET A 326 30.00 10.63 -5.39
CA MET A 326 29.52 10.36 -6.74
C MET A 326 28.64 9.09 -6.80
N GLY A 327 29.01 8.05 -6.06
CA GLY A 327 28.25 6.80 -5.97
C GLY A 327 26.89 6.96 -5.32
N VAL A 328 26.79 7.75 -4.24
CA VAL A 328 25.54 7.90 -3.48
C VAL A 328 24.52 8.82 -4.16
N ILE A 329 24.96 9.92 -4.76
CA ILE A 329 24.03 10.93 -5.33
C ILE A 329 24.13 11.10 -6.85
N GLY A 330 24.97 10.30 -7.53
CA GLY A 330 24.97 10.20 -9.00
C GLY A 330 25.41 11.46 -9.74
N ILE A 331 26.32 12.26 -9.17
CA ILE A 331 26.78 13.53 -9.77
C ILE A 331 28.18 13.42 -10.40
N LYS A 332 28.46 14.30 -11.38
CA LYS A 332 29.77 14.36 -12.06
C LYS A 332 30.91 14.78 -11.10
N PRO A 333 32.17 14.40 -11.36
CA PRO A 333 33.31 14.67 -10.47
C PRO A 333 33.52 16.15 -10.09
N SER A 334 33.30 17.07 -11.03
CA SER A 334 33.42 18.51 -10.78
C SER A 334 32.38 18.98 -9.75
N ARG A 335 31.11 18.63 -9.97
CA ARG A 335 30.01 18.96 -9.05
C ARG A 335 30.17 18.34 -7.67
N ALA A 336 30.71 17.12 -7.59
CA ALA A 336 31.03 16.49 -6.29
C ALA A 336 32.11 17.27 -5.53
N SER A 337 33.10 17.78 -6.25
CA SER A 337 34.17 18.59 -5.66
C SER A 337 33.64 19.93 -5.15
N ASP A 338 32.78 20.59 -5.93
CA ASP A 338 32.14 21.86 -5.55
C ASP A 338 31.22 21.70 -4.33
N LEU A 339 30.44 20.61 -4.29
CA LEU A 339 29.55 20.30 -3.17
C LEU A 339 30.34 20.07 -1.87
N LEU A 340 31.39 19.24 -1.92
CA LEU A 340 32.27 19.00 -0.76
C LEU A 340 32.92 20.28 -0.26
N LYS A 341 33.37 21.16 -1.18
CA LYS A 341 33.94 22.46 -0.80
C LYS A 341 32.94 23.32 -0.04
N LYS A 342 31.71 23.45 -0.56
CA LYS A 342 30.64 24.23 0.11
C LYS A 342 30.24 23.64 1.46
N MET A 343 30.18 22.32 1.57
CA MET A 343 29.86 21.65 2.84
C MET A 343 30.94 21.89 3.91
N VAL A 344 32.22 21.96 3.52
CA VAL A 344 33.31 22.34 4.43
C VAL A 344 33.22 23.81 4.83
N GLU A 345 33.00 24.71 3.86
CA GLU A 345 32.89 26.16 4.10
C GLU A 345 31.78 26.50 5.11
N HIS A 346 30.66 25.77 5.07
CA HIS A 346 29.52 25.98 5.95
C HIS A 346 29.52 25.04 7.17
N GLY A 347 30.63 24.35 7.43
CA GLY A 347 30.81 23.55 8.65
C GLY A 347 29.92 22.30 8.75
N VAL A 348 29.33 21.83 7.64
CA VAL A 348 28.53 20.60 7.59
C VAL A 348 29.43 19.35 7.68
N ILE A 349 30.64 19.44 7.13
CA ILE A 349 31.64 18.37 7.15
C ILE A 349 33.03 18.93 7.47
N GLU A 350 33.94 18.06 7.90
CA GLU A 350 35.33 18.42 8.13
C GLU A 350 36.32 17.45 7.48
N ARG A 351 37.53 17.95 7.22
CA ARG A 351 38.62 17.16 6.64
C ARG A 351 39.23 16.24 7.69
N VAL A 352 39.47 14.99 7.31
CA VAL A 352 40.10 14.00 8.18
C VAL A 352 41.56 13.78 7.77
N PRO A 353 42.55 14.24 8.57
CA PRO A 353 43.96 13.98 8.30
C PRO A 353 44.30 12.49 8.53
N GLY A 354 45.35 11.99 7.86
CA GLY A 354 45.83 10.61 8.03
C GLY A 354 45.17 9.53 7.15
N HIS A 355 44.06 9.84 6.47
CA HIS A 355 43.32 8.88 5.62
C HIS A 355 43.46 9.14 4.10
N GLY A 356 44.50 9.88 3.71
CA GLY A 356 44.73 10.30 2.32
C GLY A 356 44.11 11.66 1.98
N LYS A 357 44.48 12.22 0.82
CA LYS A 357 43.98 13.53 0.37
C LYS A 357 42.49 13.45 0.02
N GLY A 358 41.69 14.41 0.50
CA GLY A 358 40.29 14.56 0.10
C GLY A 358 39.30 13.63 0.80
N LYS A 359 39.56 13.31 2.07
CA LYS A 359 38.66 12.55 2.95
C LYS A 359 37.96 13.46 3.96
N TYR A 360 36.67 13.20 4.18
CA TYR A 360 35.77 14.02 4.97
C TYR A 360 34.91 13.15 5.89
N ARG A 361 34.38 13.77 6.94
CA ARG A 361 33.32 13.21 7.80
C ARG A 361 32.31 14.29 8.14
N PHE A 362 31.07 13.90 8.41
CA PHE A 362 30.06 14.83 8.94
C PHE A 362 30.46 15.30 10.34
N ARG A 363 30.17 16.59 10.61
CA ARG A 363 30.33 17.19 11.93
C ARG A 363 29.15 16.91 12.85
#